data_AF-A0A0W0S8V3-F1
#
_entry.id   AF-A0A0W0S8V3-F1
#
_cell.length_a   1.000
_cell.length_b   1.000
_cell.length_c   1.000
_cell.angle_alpha   90.00
_cell.angle_beta   90.00
_cell.angle_gamma   90.00
#
_symmetry.space_group_name_H-M   'P 1'
#
loop_
_entity.id
_entity.type
_entity.pdbx_description
1 polymer ?
#
loop_
_entity_poly.entity_id
_entity_poly.type
_entity_poly.pdbx_seq_one_letter_code
_entity_poly.pdbx_strand_id
1 'polypeptide(L)'
;MNSYLFTQNIEQIDQQNSMNQLEEGKVLFFPEYYFSPVDPALLSEHILDGSRKNVSYDIRSKKLNAYSKEMGSLDTKLREMMHGYAEFAHQLIQTTLPAYVPHLQWGRTSFRPAQIHGRISSKRKDDTRLHVDSFSASPVHGLRILRVFCNVNPHNVPRVWNVGEPFADVLHRFAPRIAPYNKMKAKMLKLVKATKTLRSPYDHYMLHLHDTMKLDDTYQANVEKVQIDFPAKSTWIVFTDHVSHAALSGQHLLEQTFYLPVDKMAMPEHSPLNHLKKIRPEVGSYFS
;
A
#
# COMPACT_ATOMS: atom_id res chain seq x y z
N MET A 1 -2.78 24.75 1.60
CA MET A 1 -3.29 23.44 1.15
C MET A 1 -2.15 22.45 1.19
N ASN A 2 -2.35 21.25 1.73
CA ASN A 2 -1.33 20.21 1.77
C ASN A 2 -1.05 19.74 0.34
N SER A 3 0.16 19.99 -0.17
CA SER A 3 0.53 19.70 -1.56
C SER A 3 0.42 18.22 -1.92
N TYR A 4 0.35 17.31 -0.96
CA TYR A 4 0.28 15.86 -1.20
C TYR A 4 -1.15 15.29 -1.20
N LEU A 5 -2.13 16.05 -0.70
CA LEU A 5 -3.53 15.63 -0.66
C LEU A 5 -4.34 16.29 -1.76
N PHE A 6 -5.10 15.47 -2.49
CA PHE A 6 -6.19 15.95 -3.32
C PHE A 6 -7.51 15.57 -2.65
N THR A 7 -8.10 16.54 -1.93
CA THR A 7 -9.33 16.33 -1.15
C THR A 7 -10.54 16.44 -2.06
N GLN A 8 -11.44 15.46 -2.00
CA GLN A 8 -12.58 15.36 -2.90
C GLN A 8 -13.88 15.06 -2.14
N ASN A 9 -14.99 15.57 -2.67
CA ASN A 9 -16.33 15.16 -2.28
C ASN A 9 -16.79 14.04 -3.22
N ILE A 10 -17.33 12.94 -2.67
CA ILE A 10 -17.78 11.78 -3.43
C ILE A 10 -18.91 12.12 -4.43
N GLU A 11 -19.71 13.15 -4.15
CA GLU A 11 -20.82 13.60 -5.00
C GLU A 11 -20.34 14.43 -6.21
N GLN A 12 -19.09 14.93 -6.16
CA GLN A 12 -18.53 15.85 -7.14
C GLN A 12 -17.10 15.42 -7.50
N ILE A 13 -16.98 14.30 -8.20
CA ILE A 13 -15.69 13.78 -8.64
C ILE A 13 -15.41 14.18 -10.08
N ASP A 14 -14.30 14.90 -10.29
CA ASP A 14 -13.64 14.98 -11.59
C ASP A 14 -12.72 13.75 -11.74
N GLN A 15 -13.18 12.79 -12.53
CA GLN A 15 -12.49 11.51 -12.74
C GLN A 15 -11.14 11.68 -13.45
N GLN A 16 -11.06 12.62 -14.41
CA GLN A 16 -9.83 12.87 -15.15
C GLN A 16 -8.80 13.54 -14.23
N ASN A 17 -9.21 14.55 -13.47
CA ASN A 17 -8.32 15.20 -12.51
C ASN A 17 -7.89 14.24 -11.40
N SER A 18 -8.81 13.42 -10.86
CA SER A 18 -8.48 12.37 -9.89
C SER A 18 -7.39 11.44 -10.38
N MET A 19 -7.50 10.98 -11.63
CA MET A 19 -6.53 10.11 -12.26
C MET A 19 -5.17 10.80 -12.42
N ASN A 20 -5.16 12.03 -12.93
CA ASN A 20 -3.93 12.82 -13.10
C ASN A 20 -3.22 13.04 -11.76
N GLN A 21 -3.95 13.52 -10.74
CA GLN A 21 -3.40 13.77 -9.41
C GLN A 21 -2.84 12.48 -8.77
N LEU A 22 -3.56 11.36 -8.89
CA LEU A 22 -3.09 10.08 -8.37
C LEU A 22 -1.81 9.60 -9.06
N GLU A 23 -1.73 9.70 -10.38
CA GLU A 23 -0.55 9.30 -11.15
C GLU A 23 0.65 10.19 -10.89
N GLU A 24 0.44 11.49 -10.63
CA GLU A 24 1.46 12.45 -10.17
C GLU A 24 1.93 12.21 -8.73
N GLY A 25 1.36 11.24 -8.02
CA GLY A 25 1.77 10.86 -6.66
C GLY A 25 1.05 11.63 -5.55
N LYS A 26 -0.14 12.18 -5.81
CA LYS A 26 -1.03 12.64 -4.73
C LYS A 26 -1.77 11.47 -4.07
N VAL A 27 -2.26 11.73 -2.87
CA VAL A 27 -3.24 10.90 -2.18
C VAL A 27 -4.62 11.50 -2.43
N LEU A 28 -5.54 10.72 -3.03
CA LEU A 28 -6.94 11.12 -3.16
C LEU A 28 -7.61 10.92 -1.81
N PHE A 29 -8.14 11.97 -1.21
CA PHE A 29 -8.65 11.96 0.16
C PHE A 29 -10.15 12.29 0.20
N PHE A 30 -10.91 11.46 0.91
CA PHE A 30 -12.35 11.56 1.07
C PHE A 30 -12.70 11.66 2.57
N PRO A 31 -12.82 12.87 3.12
CA PRO A 31 -12.97 13.09 4.56
C PRO A 31 -14.29 12.57 5.13
N GLU A 32 -15.35 12.52 4.32
CA GLU A 32 -16.72 12.18 4.75
C GLU A 32 -17.24 10.87 4.15
N TYR A 33 -16.37 10.11 3.46
CA TYR A 33 -16.72 8.82 2.87
C TYR A 33 -15.98 7.70 3.58
N TYR A 34 -16.72 6.73 4.15
CA TYR A 34 -16.12 5.65 4.93
C TYR A 34 -16.97 4.39 4.95
N PHE A 35 -16.31 3.27 5.24
CA PHE A 35 -16.95 1.99 5.47
C PHE A 35 -17.50 1.92 6.91
N SER A 36 -18.82 1.90 7.04
CA SER A 36 -19.54 1.85 8.32
C SER A 36 -19.99 0.46 8.82
N PRO A 37 -20.14 -0.61 7.99
CA PRO A 37 -20.55 -1.94 8.46
C PRO A 37 -19.45 -2.69 9.25
N VAL A 38 -19.04 -2.14 10.39
CA VAL A 38 -18.02 -2.70 11.27
C VAL A 38 -18.66 -3.12 12.59
N ASP A 39 -18.65 -4.42 12.88
CA ASP A 39 -19.08 -4.93 14.18
C ASP A 39 -18.09 -4.48 15.27
N PRO A 40 -18.54 -3.79 16.34
CA PRO A 40 -17.68 -3.33 17.43
C PRO A 40 -16.85 -4.44 18.08
N ALA A 41 -17.33 -5.69 18.09
CA ALA A 41 -16.58 -6.83 18.63
C ALA A 41 -15.28 -7.12 17.85
N LEU A 42 -15.17 -6.65 16.61
CA LEU A 42 -13.97 -6.77 15.79
C LEU A 42 -12.93 -5.68 16.09
N LEU A 43 -13.32 -4.61 16.78
CA LEU A 43 -12.46 -3.46 17.09
C LEU A 43 -11.60 -3.73 18.31
N SER A 44 -10.82 -4.82 18.25
CA SER A 44 -9.91 -5.25 19.32
C SER A 44 -8.65 -5.90 18.74
N GLU A 45 -7.49 -5.69 19.38
CA GLU A 45 -6.24 -6.34 18.96
C GLU A 45 -6.26 -7.85 19.21
N HIS A 46 -7.08 -8.32 20.17
CA HIS A 46 -7.18 -9.72 20.57
C HIS A 46 -7.74 -10.64 19.50
N ILE A 47 -8.24 -10.10 18.38
CA ILE A 47 -8.64 -10.90 17.22
C ILE A 47 -7.44 -11.49 16.48
N LEU A 48 -6.23 -10.97 16.67
CA LEU A 48 -5.02 -11.46 16.00
C LEU A 48 -4.53 -12.74 16.68
N ASP A 49 -4.02 -13.69 15.89
CA ASP A 49 -3.42 -14.94 16.39
C ASP A 49 -1.95 -14.82 16.81
N GLY A 50 -1.40 -13.60 16.84
CA GLY A 50 0.00 -13.30 17.13
C GLY A 50 0.99 -13.62 16.01
N SER A 51 0.58 -14.31 14.94
CA SER A 51 1.48 -14.71 13.84
C SER A 51 1.81 -13.55 12.90
N ARG A 52 0.88 -12.60 12.76
CA ARG A 52 1.00 -11.40 11.90
C ARG A 52 0.42 -10.19 12.61
N LYS A 53 0.78 -9.01 12.09
CA LYS A 53 0.31 -7.70 12.56
C LYS A 53 -1.07 -7.30 12.01
N ASN A 54 -1.70 -8.16 11.21
CA ASN A 54 -2.98 -7.89 10.54
C ASN A 54 -3.70 -9.18 10.16
N VAL A 55 -5.03 -9.09 10.10
CA VAL A 55 -5.89 -10.09 9.45
C VAL A 55 -5.82 -9.85 7.94
N SER A 56 -5.75 -10.91 7.15
CA SER A 56 -5.74 -10.82 5.69
C SER A 56 -6.85 -11.66 5.06
N TYR A 57 -7.47 -11.12 4.01
CA TYR A 57 -8.56 -11.74 3.27
C TYR A 57 -8.25 -11.77 1.77
N ASP A 58 -8.71 -12.82 1.11
CA ASP A 58 -8.77 -12.94 -0.35
C ASP A 58 -10.21 -12.95 -0.78
N ILE A 59 -10.68 -11.94 -1.52
CA ILE A 59 -12.05 -11.93 -2.02
C ILE A 59 -12.31 -13.06 -3.03
N ARG A 60 -11.28 -13.45 -3.82
CA ARG A 60 -11.44 -14.46 -4.88
C ARG A 60 -11.58 -15.86 -4.31
N SER A 61 -10.72 -16.21 -3.37
CA SER A 61 -10.78 -17.53 -2.71
C SER A 61 -11.63 -17.55 -1.44
N LYS A 62 -12.15 -16.39 -1.03
CA LYS A 62 -12.87 -16.17 0.23
C LYS A 62 -12.10 -16.73 1.43
N LYS A 63 -10.77 -16.58 1.48
CA LYS A 63 -9.93 -17.11 2.57
C LYS A 63 -9.47 -16.01 3.53
N LEU A 64 -9.69 -16.23 4.82
CA LEU A 64 -9.14 -15.42 5.92
C LEU A 64 -7.87 -16.06 6.48
N ASN A 65 -6.93 -15.25 6.94
CA ASN A 65 -5.73 -15.69 7.65
C ASN A 65 -5.35 -14.69 8.75
N ALA A 66 -4.53 -15.16 9.71
CA ALA A 66 -3.95 -14.38 10.80
C ALA A 66 -4.96 -13.79 11.81
N TYR A 67 -5.93 -14.61 12.23
CA TYR A 67 -6.92 -14.28 13.25
C TYR A 67 -7.11 -15.46 14.21
N SER A 68 -7.49 -15.17 15.46
CA SER A 68 -7.78 -16.18 16.47
C SER A 68 -9.05 -16.96 16.11
N LYS A 69 -8.93 -18.29 16.03
CA LYS A 69 -10.04 -19.19 15.67
C LYS A 69 -10.87 -19.63 16.88
N GLU A 70 -10.46 -19.25 18.09
CA GLU A 70 -11.05 -19.74 19.34
C GLU A 70 -12.34 -18.99 19.73
N MET A 71 -12.60 -17.83 19.13
CA MET A 71 -13.84 -17.08 19.35
C MET A 71 -14.94 -17.51 18.36
N GLY A 72 -15.92 -18.28 18.85
CA GLY A 72 -17.09 -18.68 18.05
C GLY A 72 -17.83 -17.45 17.48
N SER A 73 -18.17 -17.48 16.19
CA SER A 73 -18.73 -16.39 15.35
C SER A 73 -17.75 -15.32 14.81
N LEU A 74 -16.50 -15.25 15.31
CA LEU A 74 -15.53 -14.25 14.86
C LEU A 74 -15.18 -14.40 13.37
N ASP A 75 -15.06 -15.65 12.89
CA ASP A 75 -14.77 -15.94 11.48
C ASP A 75 -15.82 -15.34 10.53
N THR A 76 -17.11 -15.56 10.81
CA THR A 76 -18.21 -15.06 9.98
C THR A 76 -18.20 -13.54 9.93
N LYS A 77 -18.14 -12.88 11.09
CA LYS A 77 -18.12 -11.42 11.20
C LYS A 77 -16.92 -10.79 10.49
N LEU A 78 -15.72 -11.37 10.68
CA LEU A 78 -14.52 -10.93 9.97
C LEU A 78 -14.68 -11.12 8.46
N ARG A 79 -15.24 -12.25 8.02
CA ARG A 79 -15.40 -12.55 6.60
C ARG A 79 -16.35 -11.56 5.94
N GLU A 80 -17.49 -11.28 6.58
CA GLU A 80 -18.47 -10.29 6.13
C GLU A 80 -17.87 -8.89 6.08
N MET A 81 -17.22 -8.43 7.15
CA MET A 81 -16.57 -7.12 7.18
C MET A 81 -15.49 -6.98 6.11
N MET A 82 -14.62 -7.98 5.96
CA MET A 82 -13.52 -7.96 5.00
C MET A 82 -14.02 -8.04 3.55
N HIS A 83 -15.08 -8.81 3.31
CA HIS A 83 -15.72 -8.88 1.99
C HIS A 83 -16.40 -7.55 1.64
N GLY A 84 -17.23 -7.04 2.56
CA GLY A 84 -17.93 -5.76 2.37
C GLY A 84 -16.96 -4.60 2.17
N TYR A 85 -15.83 -4.58 2.89
CA TYR A 85 -14.82 -3.55 2.66
C TYR A 85 -14.13 -3.66 1.30
N ALA A 86 -13.86 -4.88 0.82
CA ALA A 86 -13.29 -5.09 -0.51
C ALA A 86 -14.24 -4.61 -1.62
N GLU A 87 -15.54 -4.85 -1.48
CA GLU A 87 -16.57 -4.34 -2.40
C GLU A 87 -16.72 -2.82 -2.31
N PHE A 88 -16.77 -2.25 -1.10
CA PHE A 88 -16.79 -0.81 -0.87
C PHE A 88 -15.59 -0.11 -1.54
N ALA A 89 -14.38 -0.64 -1.34
CA ALA A 89 -13.18 -0.09 -1.95
C ALA A 89 -13.26 -0.15 -3.47
N HIS A 90 -13.77 -1.24 -4.05
CA HIS A 90 -13.96 -1.35 -5.49
C HIS A 90 -15.00 -0.36 -6.03
N GLN A 91 -16.13 -0.17 -5.33
CA GLN A 91 -17.15 0.82 -5.69
C GLN A 91 -16.59 2.26 -5.67
N LEU A 92 -15.74 2.57 -4.70
CA LEU A 92 -15.05 3.86 -4.67
C LEU A 92 -14.13 4.04 -5.89
N ILE A 93 -13.38 3.01 -6.26
CA ILE A 93 -12.56 3.04 -7.49
C ILE A 93 -13.44 3.17 -8.74
N GLN A 94 -14.59 2.49 -8.81
CA GLN A 94 -15.53 2.62 -9.92
C GLN A 94 -16.04 4.05 -10.08
N THR A 95 -16.31 4.73 -8.96
CA THR A 95 -16.80 6.11 -8.96
C THR A 95 -15.68 7.10 -9.33
N THR A 96 -14.48 6.89 -8.79
CA THR A 96 -13.37 7.86 -8.87
C THR A 96 -12.46 7.67 -10.08
N LEU A 97 -12.18 6.42 -10.45
CA LEU A 97 -11.19 6.03 -11.46
C LEU A 97 -11.76 4.93 -12.38
N PRO A 98 -12.92 5.16 -13.03
CA PRO A 98 -13.62 4.12 -13.78
C PRO A 98 -12.76 3.52 -14.91
N ALA A 99 -11.86 4.30 -15.51
CA ALA A 99 -10.96 3.86 -16.57
C ALA A 99 -10.05 2.68 -16.15
N TYR A 100 -9.72 2.56 -14.86
CA TYR A 100 -8.88 1.47 -14.36
C TYR A 100 -9.65 0.17 -14.13
N VAL A 101 -10.95 0.24 -13.84
CA VAL A 101 -11.77 -0.89 -13.37
C VAL A 101 -11.63 -2.16 -14.24
N PRO A 102 -11.67 -2.10 -15.59
CA PRO A 102 -11.54 -3.29 -16.43
C PRO A 102 -10.17 -3.98 -16.34
N HIS A 103 -9.17 -3.30 -15.77
CA HIS A 103 -7.77 -3.72 -15.75
C HIS A 103 -7.26 -4.03 -14.34
N LEU A 104 -8.06 -3.77 -13.30
CA LEU A 104 -7.67 -4.03 -11.92
C LEU A 104 -7.56 -5.53 -11.66
N GLN A 105 -6.46 -5.90 -11.03
CA GLN A 105 -6.28 -7.23 -10.46
C GLN A 105 -6.45 -7.17 -8.96
N TRP A 106 -7.28 -8.06 -8.41
CA TRP A 106 -7.53 -8.12 -6.98
C TRP A 106 -6.29 -8.51 -6.17
N GLY A 107 -5.90 -7.64 -5.24
CA GLY A 107 -4.97 -7.92 -4.15
C GLY A 107 -5.70 -8.39 -2.89
N ARG A 108 -5.00 -8.30 -1.75
CA ARG A 108 -5.54 -8.70 -0.44
C ARG A 108 -6.30 -7.54 0.19
N THR A 109 -7.32 -7.89 0.95
CA THR A 109 -7.90 -7.00 1.96
C THR A 109 -7.18 -7.23 3.28
N SER A 110 -6.89 -6.18 4.02
CA SER A 110 -6.21 -6.24 5.31
C SER A 110 -6.97 -5.45 6.35
N PHE A 111 -7.14 -6.03 7.54
CA PHE A 111 -7.61 -5.33 8.72
C PHE A 111 -6.47 -5.27 9.74
N ARG A 112 -6.14 -4.05 10.16
CA ARG A 112 -5.04 -3.74 11.08
C ARG A 112 -5.66 -3.24 12.40
N PRO A 113 -6.09 -4.15 13.29
CA PRO A 113 -6.80 -3.80 14.52
C PRO A 113 -5.89 -3.23 15.60
N ALA A 114 -4.57 -3.35 15.46
CA ALA A 114 -3.62 -3.00 16.51
C ALA A 114 -2.98 -1.62 16.30
N GLN A 115 -2.60 -0.97 17.40
CA GLN A 115 -1.90 0.31 17.47
C GLN A 115 -0.51 0.20 16.86
N ILE A 116 -0.11 1.19 16.05
CA ILE A 116 1.22 1.24 15.45
C ILE A 116 2.27 1.72 16.45
N HIS A 117 1.94 2.77 17.21
CA HIS A 117 2.88 3.39 18.14
C HIS A 117 3.37 2.39 19.19
N GLY A 118 4.67 2.41 19.50
CA GLY A 118 5.29 1.52 20.49
C GLY A 118 5.60 0.10 20.00
N ARG A 119 5.34 -0.23 18.73
CA ARG A 119 5.69 -1.56 18.18
C ARG A 119 7.19 -1.75 18.03
N ILE A 120 7.68 -2.87 18.56
CA ILE A 120 9.06 -3.31 18.35
C ILE A 120 9.12 -4.14 17.06
N SER A 121 9.91 -3.69 16.09
CA SER A 121 10.27 -4.49 14.91
C SER A 121 11.61 -4.08 14.32
N SER A 122 12.20 -4.93 13.48
CA SER A 122 13.42 -4.55 12.77
C SER A 122 13.16 -3.36 11.84
N LYS A 123 14.17 -2.53 11.60
CA LYS A 123 14.06 -1.33 10.74
C LYS A 123 13.38 -1.62 9.40
N ARG A 124 13.71 -2.74 8.74
CA ARG A 124 13.08 -3.16 7.46
C ARG A 124 11.58 -3.43 7.58
N LYS A 125 11.08 -3.84 8.74
CA LYS A 125 9.67 -4.17 9.01
C LYS A 125 8.94 -3.09 9.81
N ASP A 126 9.60 -1.95 10.03
CA ASP A 126 9.09 -0.81 10.76
C ASP A 126 8.44 0.15 9.76
N ASP A 127 7.11 0.23 9.81
CA ASP A 127 6.32 1.07 8.90
C ASP A 127 6.22 2.52 9.39
N THR A 128 6.80 2.85 10.56
CA THR A 128 6.97 4.24 11.01
C THR A 128 8.11 4.96 10.29
N ARG A 129 8.89 4.22 9.50
CA ARG A 129 10.00 4.73 8.68
C ARG A 129 9.53 4.89 7.25
N LEU A 130 9.87 6.02 6.61
CA LEU A 130 9.48 6.34 5.24
C LEU A 130 9.92 5.24 4.28
N HIS A 131 9.00 4.82 3.43
CA HIS A 131 9.24 3.82 2.40
C HIS A 131 8.26 4.00 1.24
N VAL A 132 8.57 3.34 0.13
CA VAL A 132 7.58 2.96 -0.87
C VAL A 132 7.32 1.46 -0.75
N ASP A 133 6.10 1.04 -1.03
CA ASP A 133 5.71 -0.34 -0.88
C ASP A 133 6.44 -1.24 -1.86
N SER A 134 6.91 -2.37 -1.33
CA SER A 134 7.40 -3.49 -2.10
C SER A 134 7.13 -4.78 -1.34
N PHE A 135 6.85 -5.86 -2.06
CA PHE A 135 6.54 -7.14 -1.44
C PHE A 135 7.71 -8.11 -1.58
N SER A 136 8.48 -8.26 -0.50
CA SER A 136 9.68 -9.12 -0.47
C SER A 136 9.45 -10.56 -0.94
N ALA A 137 8.30 -11.14 -0.60
CA ALA A 137 7.93 -12.53 -0.91
C ALA A 137 6.97 -12.67 -2.12
N SER A 138 6.33 -11.60 -2.57
CA SER A 138 5.32 -11.64 -3.64
C SER A 138 5.65 -10.60 -4.71
N PRO A 139 6.64 -10.87 -5.59
CA PRO A 139 7.00 -9.97 -6.69
C PRO A 139 5.76 -9.57 -7.52
N VAL A 140 5.66 -8.29 -7.87
CA VAL A 140 4.54 -7.71 -8.62
C VAL A 140 4.87 -7.49 -10.10
N HIS A 141 6.12 -7.69 -10.51
CA HIS A 141 6.56 -7.64 -11.91
C HIS A 141 6.17 -6.34 -12.61
N GLY A 142 6.37 -5.20 -11.95
CA GLY A 142 6.10 -3.89 -12.52
C GLY A 142 4.64 -3.44 -12.44
N LEU A 143 3.71 -4.28 -11.97
CA LEU A 143 2.35 -3.83 -11.69
C LEU A 143 2.36 -2.76 -10.59
N ARG A 144 1.49 -1.76 -10.76
CA ARG A 144 1.28 -0.72 -9.75
C ARG A 144 0.62 -1.30 -8.50
N ILE A 145 0.93 -0.75 -7.33
CA ILE A 145 0.27 -1.10 -6.06
C ILE A 145 -0.69 0.03 -5.68
N LEU A 146 -1.96 -0.12 -6.05
CA LEU A 146 -3.04 0.81 -5.71
C LEU A 146 -3.70 0.36 -4.40
N ARG A 147 -3.79 1.23 -3.40
CA ARG A 147 -4.44 0.90 -2.14
C ARG A 147 -5.55 1.88 -1.79
N VAL A 148 -6.63 1.33 -1.26
CA VAL A 148 -7.73 2.08 -0.65
C VAL A 148 -7.72 1.80 0.84
N PHE A 149 -7.55 2.85 1.64
CA PHE A 149 -7.49 2.78 3.09
C PHE A 149 -8.71 3.47 3.71
N CYS A 150 -9.23 2.92 4.80
CA CYS A 150 -10.32 3.52 5.55
C CYS A 150 -10.02 3.43 7.05
N ASN A 151 -10.03 4.58 7.72
CA ASN A 151 -9.87 4.66 9.15
C ASN A 151 -11.22 4.39 9.82
N VAL A 152 -11.38 3.20 10.42
CA VAL A 152 -12.62 2.78 11.09
C VAL A 152 -12.49 2.84 12.62
N ASN A 153 -11.63 3.73 13.11
CA ASN A 153 -11.45 3.90 14.55
C ASN A 153 -12.75 4.40 15.24
N PRO A 154 -13.21 3.74 16.31
CA PRO A 154 -14.48 4.10 16.96
C PRO A 154 -14.38 5.30 17.89
N HIS A 155 -13.17 5.74 18.25
CA HIS A 155 -12.91 6.77 19.27
C HIS A 155 -12.39 8.08 18.68
N ASN A 156 -12.70 8.33 17.39
CA ASN A 156 -12.29 9.54 16.68
C ASN A 156 -10.75 9.75 16.62
N VAL A 157 -9.97 8.67 16.71
CA VAL A 157 -8.50 8.74 16.65
C VAL A 157 -8.04 8.74 15.19
N PRO A 158 -7.16 9.68 14.78
CA PRO A 158 -6.66 9.70 13.42
C PRO A 158 -5.66 8.57 13.14
N ARG A 159 -5.49 8.26 11.86
CA ARG A 159 -4.35 7.50 11.36
C ARG A 159 -3.30 8.52 10.92
N VAL A 160 -2.22 8.62 11.67
CA VAL A 160 -1.18 9.64 11.42
C VAL A 160 -0.13 9.07 10.47
N TRP A 161 0.06 9.75 9.34
CA TRP A 161 1.09 9.44 8.36
C TRP A 161 2.12 10.56 8.26
N ASN A 162 3.33 10.22 7.88
CA ASN A 162 4.24 11.14 7.21
C ASN A 162 4.31 10.77 5.73
N VAL A 163 4.26 11.78 4.87
CA VAL A 163 4.55 11.66 3.43
C VAL A 163 5.91 12.32 3.17
N GLY A 164 6.76 11.64 2.40
CA GLY A 164 8.14 12.07 2.12
C GLY A 164 8.31 12.75 0.76
N GLU A 165 9.57 12.83 0.32
CA GLU A 165 9.93 13.41 -0.98
C GLU A 165 9.33 12.62 -2.17
N PRO A 166 9.15 13.27 -3.35
CA PRO A 166 8.70 12.62 -4.57
C PRO A 166 9.54 11.39 -4.96
N PHE A 167 8.92 10.43 -5.65
CA PHE A 167 9.58 9.18 -6.02
C PHE A 167 10.84 9.36 -6.88
N ALA A 168 10.84 10.35 -7.78
CA ALA A 168 12.01 10.64 -8.60
C ALA A 168 13.24 10.98 -7.75
N ASP A 169 13.05 11.72 -6.66
CA ASP A 169 14.11 12.12 -5.73
C ASP A 169 14.59 10.93 -4.89
N VAL A 170 13.64 10.12 -4.38
CA VAL A 170 13.95 8.83 -3.73
C VAL A 170 14.81 7.97 -4.65
N LEU A 171 14.41 7.85 -5.91
CA LEU A 171 15.09 7.03 -6.89
C LEU A 171 16.51 7.55 -7.16
N HIS A 172 16.66 8.86 -7.40
CA HIS A 172 17.95 9.51 -7.62
C HIS A 172 18.90 9.32 -6.42
N ARG A 173 18.38 9.43 -5.19
CA ARG A 173 19.15 9.31 -3.95
C ARG A 173 19.64 7.89 -3.68
N PHE A 174 18.79 6.89 -3.88
CA PHE A 174 19.03 5.51 -3.41
C PHE A 174 19.40 4.53 -4.51
N ALA A 175 18.82 4.64 -5.71
CA ALA A 175 19.05 3.66 -6.77
C ALA A 175 20.53 3.46 -7.14
N PRO A 176 21.39 4.51 -7.21
CA PRO A 176 22.82 4.35 -7.49
C PRO A 176 23.55 3.39 -6.55
N ARG A 177 23.09 3.25 -5.30
CA ARG A 177 23.71 2.40 -4.27
C ARG A 177 23.23 0.94 -4.31
N ILE A 178 22.22 0.64 -5.12
CA ILE A 178 21.65 -0.70 -5.20
C ILE A 178 22.48 -1.55 -6.15
N ALA A 179 22.91 -2.71 -5.67
CA ALA A 179 23.63 -3.68 -6.48
C ALA A 179 22.79 -4.11 -7.70
N PRO A 180 23.41 -4.29 -8.89
CA PRO A 180 22.70 -4.73 -10.09
C PRO A 180 21.92 -6.03 -9.91
N TYR A 181 20.83 -6.17 -10.66
CA TYR A 181 20.04 -7.40 -10.65
C TYR A 181 20.87 -8.61 -11.11
N ASN A 182 20.73 -9.74 -10.41
CA ASN A 182 21.36 -11.00 -10.78
C ASN A 182 20.31 -12.12 -10.90
N LYS A 183 20.13 -12.63 -12.11
CA LYS A 183 19.14 -13.67 -12.44
C LYS A 183 19.41 -14.99 -11.70
N MET A 184 20.67 -15.36 -11.47
CA MET A 184 21.02 -16.58 -10.74
C MET A 184 20.64 -16.45 -9.25
N LYS A 185 20.90 -15.29 -8.65
CA LYS A 185 20.43 -14.99 -7.28
C LYS A 185 18.91 -15.04 -7.18
N ALA A 186 18.19 -14.48 -8.17
CA ALA A 186 16.73 -14.55 -8.22
C ALA A 186 16.21 -16.00 -8.34
N LYS A 187 16.85 -16.83 -9.16
CA LYS A 187 16.53 -18.27 -9.26
C LYS A 187 16.74 -19.00 -7.94
N MET A 188 17.85 -18.73 -7.24
CA MET A 188 18.13 -19.30 -5.93
C MET A 188 17.06 -18.91 -4.90
N LEU A 189 16.68 -17.63 -4.86
CA LEU A 189 15.61 -17.15 -3.97
C LEU A 189 14.26 -17.83 -4.23
N LYS A 190 13.91 -18.07 -5.50
CA LYS A 190 12.71 -18.84 -5.87
C LYS A 190 12.85 -20.30 -5.44
N LEU A 191 14.02 -20.91 -5.65
CA LEU A 191 14.29 -22.31 -5.33
C LEU A 191 14.11 -22.58 -3.83
N VAL A 192 14.63 -21.70 -2.97
CA VAL A 192 14.47 -21.79 -1.51
C VAL A 192 13.11 -21.26 -1.02
N LYS A 193 12.17 -20.97 -1.94
CA LYS A 193 10.82 -20.46 -1.65
C LYS A 193 10.78 -19.15 -0.84
N ALA A 194 11.85 -18.37 -0.85
CA ALA A 194 11.87 -17.03 -0.26
C ALA A 194 10.97 -16.06 -1.05
N THR A 195 10.78 -16.31 -2.35
CA THR A 195 9.82 -15.62 -3.21
C THR A 195 8.85 -16.61 -3.84
N LYS A 196 7.57 -16.24 -3.95
CA LYS A 196 6.53 -17.08 -4.57
C LYS A 196 6.75 -17.28 -6.08
N THR A 197 7.28 -16.26 -6.74
CA THR A 197 7.66 -16.29 -8.15
C THR A 197 9.13 -15.92 -8.31
N LEU A 198 9.67 -16.01 -9.53
CA LEU A 198 10.97 -15.42 -9.81
C LEU A 198 10.87 -13.91 -9.57
N ARG A 199 11.88 -13.33 -8.93
CA ARG A 199 11.96 -11.87 -8.74
C ARG A 199 12.42 -11.21 -10.04
N SER A 200 11.68 -10.22 -10.52
CA SER A 200 12.08 -9.40 -11.68
C SER A 200 13.15 -8.37 -11.29
N PRO A 201 13.85 -7.74 -12.27
CA PRO A 201 14.72 -6.61 -11.99
C PRO A 201 13.98 -5.45 -11.31
N TYR A 202 12.75 -5.16 -11.71
CA TYR A 202 11.90 -4.15 -11.05
C TYR A 202 11.71 -4.46 -9.57
N ASP A 203 11.26 -5.67 -9.25
CA ASP A 203 10.99 -6.08 -7.85
C ASP A 203 12.27 -6.09 -7.00
N HIS A 204 13.42 -6.38 -7.62
CA HIS A 204 14.72 -6.28 -6.98
C HIS A 204 15.01 -4.84 -6.58
N TYR A 205 14.91 -3.89 -7.51
CA TYR A 205 15.19 -2.48 -7.22
C TYR A 205 14.20 -1.90 -6.22
N MET A 206 12.89 -2.14 -6.38
CA MET A 206 11.87 -1.64 -5.44
C MET A 206 12.06 -2.18 -4.03
N LEU A 207 12.41 -3.48 -3.88
CA LEU A 207 12.69 -4.06 -2.57
C LEU A 207 13.94 -3.42 -1.93
N HIS A 208 14.98 -3.21 -2.72
CA HIS A 208 16.20 -2.58 -2.22
C HIS A 208 15.99 -1.09 -1.90
N LEU A 209 15.18 -0.35 -2.66
CA LEU A 209 14.76 1.01 -2.32
C LEU A 209 14.05 1.02 -0.97
N HIS A 210 13.00 0.21 -0.81
CA HIS A 210 12.27 0.07 0.44
C HIS A 210 13.22 -0.21 1.63
N ASP A 211 14.10 -1.20 1.51
CA ASP A 211 14.99 -1.59 2.60
C ASP A 211 16.06 -0.52 2.89
N THR A 212 16.64 0.11 1.86
CA THR A 212 17.68 1.14 2.04
C THR A 212 17.11 2.42 2.63
N MET A 213 15.94 2.88 2.17
CA MET A 213 15.21 4.00 2.78
C MET A 213 14.96 3.75 4.27
N LYS A 214 14.46 2.55 4.62
CA LYS A 214 14.20 2.20 6.01
C LYS A 214 15.48 2.05 6.83
N LEU A 215 16.63 1.70 6.25
CA LEU A 215 17.87 1.51 7.00
C LEU A 215 18.69 2.80 7.19
N ASP A 216 18.52 3.80 6.33
CA ASP A 216 19.26 5.06 6.35
C ASP A 216 18.71 6.01 7.42
N ASP A 217 19.33 6.03 8.61
CA ASP A 217 18.91 6.89 9.73
C ASP A 217 19.07 8.38 9.42
N THR A 218 20.12 8.75 8.68
CA THR A 218 20.37 10.15 8.28
C THR A 218 19.28 10.66 7.34
N TYR A 219 18.89 9.85 6.36
CA TYR A 219 17.75 10.15 5.50
C TYR A 219 16.47 10.28 6.32
N GLN A 220 16.18 9.30 7.17
CA GLN A 220 14.96 9.33 8.00
C GLN A 220 14.94 10.53 8.96
N ALA A 221 16.07 11.01 9.44
CA ALA A 221 16.11 12.19 10.33
C ALA A 221 15.93 13.51 9.58
N ASN A 222 16.49 13.64 8.37
CA ASN A 222 16.68 14.94 7.72
C ASN A 222 15.79 15.20 6.50
N VAL A 223 15.21 14.17 5.88
CA VAL A 223 14.32 14.37 4.73
C VAL A 223 13.07 15.14 5.17
N GLU A 224 12.62 16.05 4.31
CA GLU A 224 11.36 16.75 4.53
C GLU A 224 10.20 15.75 4.59
N LYS A 225 9.31 15.97 5.56
CA LYS A 225 8.13 15.16 5.79
C LYS A 225 6.95 16.07 6.03
N VAL A 226 5.85 15.75 5.38
CA VAL A 226 4.57 16.37 5.68
C VAL A 226 3.73 15.38 6.47
N GLN A 227 3.37 15.76 7.69
CA GLN A 227 2.44 14.97 8.49
C GLN A 227 1.02 15.15 7.93
N ILE A 228 0.30 14.03 7.88
CA ILE A 228 -1.10 13.96 7.49
C ILE A 228 -1.85 13.16 8.54
N ASP A 229 -2.86 13.78 9.12
CA ASP A 229 -3.75 13.16 10.07
C ASP A 229 -5.04 12.75 9.35
N PHE A 230 -5.16 11.48 8.96
CA PHE A 230 -6.39 10.98 8.35
C PHE A 230 -7.43 10.74 9.46
N PRO A 231 -8.52 11.54 9.53
CA PRO A 231 -9.49 11.44 10.61
C PRO A 231 -10.14 10.05 10.69
N ALA A 232 -10.72 9.71 11.84
CA ALA A 232 -11.63 8.58 11.87
C ALA A 232 -12.79 8.79 10.90
N LYS A 233 -13.34 7.69 10.36
CA LYS A 233 -14.43 7.72 9.39
C LYS A 233 -14.07 8.48 8.10
N SER A 234 -12.84 8.29 7.63
CA SER A 234 -12.36 8.83 6.34
C SER A 234 -11.69 7.76 5.49
N THR A 235 -11.66 7.98 4.17
CA THR A 235 -11.06 7.07 3.18
C THR A 235 -10.02 7.80 2.33
N TRP A 236 -8.99 7.09 1.89
CA TRP A 236 -8.04 7.61 0.90
C TRP A 236 -7.54 6.54 -0.08
N ILE A 237 -7.20 6.98 -1.28
CA ILE A 237 -6.66 6.17 -2.37
C ILE A 237 -5.25 6.65 -2.69
N VAL A 238 -4.31 5.72 -2.83
CA VAL A 238 -2.90 6.06 -3.12
C VAL A 238 -2.19 4.92 -3.85
N PHE A 239 -1.29 5.27 -4.75
CA PHE A 239 -0.26 4.36 -5.24
C PHE A 239 0.88 4.27 -4.23
N THR A 240 0.88 3.24 -3.39
CA THR A 240 1.87 3.12 -2.30
C THR A 240 3.25 2.70 -2.77
N ASP A 241 3.37 2.19 -4.00
CA ASP A 241 4.65 1.95 -4.68
C ASP A 241 5.30 3.25 -5.20
N HIS A 242 4.56 4.37 -5.20
CA HIS A 242 4.99 5.66 -5.73
C HIS A 242 5.14 6.69 -4.61
N VAL A 243 4.12 6.85 -3.77
CA VAL A 243 4.14 7.83 -2.67
C VAL A 243 5.00 7.31 -1.53
N SER A 244 6.06 8.03 -1.18
CA SER A 244 6.84 7.74 0.02
C SER A 244 6.01 8.04 1.26
N HIS A 245 5.77 7.03 2.09
CA HIS A 245 4.90 7.16 3.25
C HIS A 245 5.43 6.40 4.47
N ALA A 246 4.97 6.80 5.65
CA ALA A 246 5.19 6.14 6.92
C ALA A 246 3.94 6.28 7.78
N ALA A 247 3.50 5.22 8.43
CA ALA A 247 2.39 5.26 9.37
C ALA A 247 2.94 5.35 10.79
N LEU A 248 2.69 6.46 11.50
CA LEU A 248 3.30 6.74 12.80
C LEU A 248 2.45 6.21 13.97
N SER A 249 1.13 6.38 13.87
CA SER A 249 0.18 6.00 14.91
C SER A 249 -1.21 5.74 14.32
N GLY A 250 -2.08 5.16 15.15
CA GLY A 250 -3.48 4.88 14.84
C GLY A 250 -3.78 3.39 14.86
N GLN A 251 -5.04 3.08 15.11
CA GLN A 251 -5.57 1.73 15.31
C GLN A 251 -6.84 1.54 14.47
N HIS A 252 -7.16 0.30 14.09
CA HIS A 252 -8.35 -0.07 13.31
C HIS A 252 -8.38 0.53 11.91
N LEU A 253 -7.45 0.08 11.07
CA LEU A 253 -7.38 0.46 9.65
C LEU A 253 -7.82 -0.70 8.77
N LEU A 254 -8.74 -0.45 7.84
CA LEU A 254 -9.03 -1.33 6.72
C LEU A 254 -8.25 -0.89 5.48
N GLU A 255 -7.79 -1.86 4.70
CA GLU A 255 -7.01 -1.63 3.48
C GLU A 255 -7.41 -2.66 2.41
N GLN A 256 -7.62 -2.21 1.17
CA GLN A 256 -7.78 -3.06 0.01
C GLN A 256 -6.67 -2.73 -0.99
N THR A 257 -5.89 -3.75 -1.38
CA THR A 257 -4.91 -3.62 -2.46
C THR A 257 -5.52 -4.02 -3.80
N PHE A 258 -5.28 -3.24 -4.85
CA PHE A 258 -5.47 -3.58 -6.25
C PHE A 258 -4.13 -3.47 -6.98
N TYR A 259 -3.96 -4.24 -8.05
CA TYR A 259 -2.83 -4.10 -8.96
C TYR A 259 -3.30 -3.59 -10.31
N LEU A 260 -2.54 -2.66 -10.90
CA LEU A 260 -2.86 -2.06 -12.20
C LEU A 260 -1.65 -2.24 -13.14
N PRO A 261 -1.84 -2.80 -14.35
CA PRO A 261 -0.81 -2.79 -15.37
C PRO A 261 -0.41 -1.36 -15.78
N VAL A 262 0.89 -1.11 -15.92
CA VAL A 262 1.43 0.24 -16.21
C VAL A 262 0.95 0.76 -17.56
N ASP A 263 0.74 -0.11 -18.55
CA ASP A 263 0.21 0.24 -19.88
C ASP A 263 -1.28 0.61 -19.87
N LYS A 264 -1.94 0.53 -18.71
CA LYS A 264 -3.34 0.94 -18.48
C LYS A 264 -3.49 2.20 -17.65
N MET A 265 -2.37 2.84 -17.30
CA MET A 265 -2.34 4.20 -16.77
C MET A 265 -2.59 5.22 -17.89
N ALA A 266 -3.06 6.42 -17.53
CA ALA A 266 -3.19 7.54 -18.45
C ALA A 266 -1.83 8.13 -18.82
N MET A 267 -0.90 8.19 -17.86
CA MET A 267 0.49 8.67 -17.98
C MET A 267 1.46 7.59 -17.49
N PRO A 268 1.62 6.47 -18.21
CA PRO A 268 2.50 5.37 -17.82
C PRO A 268 3.93 5.79 -17.45
N GLU A 269 4.44 6.86 -18.04
CA GLU A 269 5.76 7.44 -17.80
C GLU A 269 5.98 7.89 -16.35
N HIS A 270 4.92 8.20 -15.60
CA HIS A 270 4.98 8.53 -14.17
C HIS A 270 5.13 7.30 -13.28
N SER A 271 5.00 6.08 -13.83
CA SER A 271 5.12 4.87 -13.01
C SER A 271 6.55 4.68 -12.47
N PRO A 272 6.68 4.11 -11.24
CA PRO A 272 7.96 3.65 -10.72
C PRO A 272 8.75 2.76 -11.70
N LEU A 273 8.04 1.92 -12.47
CA LEU A 273 8.63 1.06 -13.49
C LEU A 273 9.32 1.89 -14.59
N ASN A 274 8.65 2.87 -15.17
CA ASN A 274 9.23 3.68 -16.24
C ASN A 274 10.29 4.67 -15.72
N HIS A 275 10.19 5.14 -14.47
CA HIS A 275 11.28 5.87 -13.82
C HIS A 275 12.53 4.98 -13.64
N LEU A 276 12.36 3.73 -13.19
CA LEU A 276 13.46 2.76 -13.06
C LEU A 276 14.11 2.43 -14.41
N LYS A 277 13.33 2.24 -15.48
CA LYS A 277 13.87 1.96 -16.82
C LYS A 277 14.84 3.04 -17.31
N LYS A 278 14.61 4.31 -16.95
CA LYS A 278 15.48 5.45 -17.32
C LYS A 278 16.87 5.37 -16.70
N ILE A 279 17.00 4.76 -15.52
CA ILE A 279 18.26 4.71 -14.75
C ILE A 279 18.89 3.30 -14.65
N ARG A 280 18.13 2.26 -15.00
CA ARG A 280 18.51 0.85 -14.96
C ARG A 280 18.02 0.16 -16.25
N PRO A 281 18.80 0.22 -17.34
CA PRO A 281 18.41 -0.31 -18.65
C PRO A 281 17.99 -1.78 -18.63
N GLU A 282 18.58 -2.59 -17.75
CA GLU A 282 18.25 -4.01 -17.58
C GLU A 282 16.83 -4.27 -17.06
N VAL A 283 16.20 -3.26 -16.45
CA VAL A 283 14.76 -3.30 -16.14
C VAL A 283 13.96 -3.25 -17.44
N GLY A 284 14.34 -2.39 -18.39
CA GLY A 284 13.69 -2.27 -19.69
C GLY A 284 13.71 -3.58 -20.47
N SER A 285 14.91 -4.16 -20.64
CA SER A 285 15.11 -5.40 -21.39
C SER A 285 14.33 -6.62 -20.89
N TYR A 286 13.87 -6.61 -19.62
CA TYR A 286 13.08 -7.71 -19.06
C TYR A 286 11.60 -7.66 -19.45
N PHE A 287 11.08 -6.47 -19.77
CA PHE A 287 9.68 -6.23 -20.12
C PHE A 287 9.47 -5.93 -21.61
N SER A 288 10.55 -5.99 -22.41
CA SER A 288 10.53 -5.92 -23.88
C SER A 288 10.18 -7.27 -24.50
#